data_AF-A0A4P2QL20-F1
#
_entry.id   AF-A0A4P2QL20-F1
#
_cell.length_a   1.000
_cell.length_b   1.000
_cell.length_c   1.000
_cell.angle_alpha   90.00
_cell.angle_beta   90.00
_cell.angle_gamma   90.00
#
_symmetry.space_group_name_H-M   'P 1'
#
loop_
_entity.id
_entity.type
_entity.pdbx_description
1 polymer ?
#
loop_
_entity_poly.entity_id
_entity_poly.type
_entity_poly.pdbx_seq_one_letter_code
_entity_poly.pdbx_strand_id
1 'polypeptide(L)'
;MSAARVRRAGRSGYTLIEVMAALGVLAIGATGVLALQKATLISNTNARNIAIANNIAMTWAERLRVDALQWNEPRRVPDLDGDTQWLRLTSASPFPAKVTPTPVDALGAPSADVFGTDIHLGDTSEPAFCTHVRFRQFTDPVSGTRLWESLIRAEIRVIWERNGNPIDCTVDPVFVDQHPERFGAVYLTTGVLRNTSEDRR
;
A
#
# COMPACT_ATOMS: atom_id res chain seq x y z
N MET A 1 -41.40 -74.58 9.55
CA MET A 1 -41.19 -73.14 9.27
C MET A 1 -40.29 -72.58 10.37
N SER A 2 -39.04 -72.22 10.05
CA SER A 2 -38.03 -71.81 11.03
C SER A 2 -37.99 -70.29 11.12
N ALA A 3 -38.20 -69.74 12.32
CA ALA A 3 -38.18 -68.30 12.57
C ALA A 3 -36.74 -67.78 12.65
N ALA A 4 -36.37 -66.89 11.71
CA ALA A 4 -35.10 -66.18 11.76
C ALA A 4 -35.10 -65.18 12.93
N ARG A 5 -34.28 -65.45 13.95
CA ARG A 5 -34.00 -64.48 15.03
C ARG A 5 -33.19 -63.31 14.46
N VAL A 6 -33.81 -62.14 14.36
CA VAL A 6 -33.10 -60.88 14.21
C VAL A 6 -32.30 -60.63 15.48
N ARG A 7 -30.99 -60.85 15.43
CA ARG A 7 -30.06 -60.41 16.48
C ARG A 7 -30.08 -58.88 16.48
N ARG A 8 -30.72 -58.27 17.48
CA ARG A 8 -30.47 -56.87 17.83
C ARG A 8 -28.99 -56.75 18.15
N ALA A 9 -28.25 -55.98 17.36
CA ALA A 9 -26.91 -55.56 17.71
C ALA A 9 -26.96 -54.94 19.12
N GLY A 10 -26.29 -55.59 20.07
CA GLY A 10 -26.25 -55.12 21.45
C GLY A 10 -25.74 -53.69 21.46
N ARG A 11 -26.46 -52.79 22.13
CA ARG A 11 -25.96 -51.44 22.41
C ARG A 11 -24.76 -51.60 23.33
N SER A 12 -23.57 -51.58 22.74
CA SER A 12 -22.30 -51.55 23.47
C SER A 12 -22.11 -50.16 24.06
N GLY A 13 -21.85 -50.07 25.37
CA GLY A 13 -21.32 -48.85 25.97
C GLY A 13 -19.93 -48.56 25.41
N TYR A 14 -19.52 -47.29 25.43
CA TYR A 14 -18.17 -46.89 25.05
C TYR A 14 -17.16 -47.32 26.11
N THR A 15 -16.01 -47.83 25.68
CA THR A 15 -14.92 -48.15 26.61
C THR A 15 -14.12 -46.91 26.97
N LEU A 16 -13.51 -46.89 28.16
CA LEU A 16 -12.67 -45.76 28.61
C LEU A 16 -11.56 -45.42 27.59
N ILE A 17 -10.96 -46.44 26.97
CA ILE A 17 -9.89 -46.25 25.99
C ILE A 17 -10.40 -45.60 24.70
N GLU A 18 -11.63 -45.91 24.29
CA GLU A 18 -12.27 -45.35 23.10
C GLU A 18 -12.62 -43.88 23.30
N VAL A 19 -13.07 -43.52 24.50
CA VAL A 19 -13.29 -42.12 24.89
C VAL A 19 -11.97 -41.36 24.95
N MET A 20 -10.90 -41.93 25.53
CA MET A 20 -9.60 -41.27 25.59
C MET A 20 -8.98 -41.09 24.19
N ALA A 21 -9.11 -42.09 23.31
CA ALA A 21 -8.68 -41.98 21.92
C ALA A 21 -9.46 -40.90 21.16
N ALA A 22 -10.79 -40.84 21.33
CA ALA A 22 -11.63 -39.82 20.72
C ALA A 22 -11.28 -38.41 21.22
N LEU A 23 -11.03 -38.23 22.52
CA LEU A 23 -10.58 -36.96 23.09
C LEU A 23 -9.19 -36.56 22.58
N GLY A 24 -8.28 -37.52 22.38
CA GLY A 24 -6.96 -37.27 21.80
C GLY A 24 -7.06 -36.75 20.36
N VAL A 25 -7.84 -37.41 19.51
CA VAL A 25 -8.08 -36.97 18.12
C VAL A 25 -8.80 -35.62 18.09
N LEU A 26 -9.79 -35.42 18.96
CA LEU A 26 -10.50 -34.14 19.09
C LEU A 26 -9.54 -33.00 19.46
N ALA A 27 -8.64 -33.21 20.43
CA ALA A 27 -7.68 -32.20 20.86
C ALA A 27 -6.72 -31.82 19.72
N ILE A 28 -6.20 -32.80 18.97
CA ILE A 28 -5.33 -32.56 17.81
C ILE A 28 -6.10 -31.85 16.68
N GLY A 29 -7.35 -32.26 16.44
CA GLY A 29 -8.21 -31.61 15.45
C GLY A 29 -8.52 -30.15 15.81
N ALA A 30 -8.85 -29.88 17.08
CA ALA A 30 -9.16 -28.55 17.57
C ALA A 30 -7.96 -27.59 17.45
N THR A 31 -6.75 -28.04 17.81
CA THR A 31 -5.54 -27.20 17.65
C THR A 31 -5.22 -26.93 16.19
N GLY A 32 -5.42 -27.91 15.31
CA GLY A 32 -5.29 -27.73 13.86
C GLY A 32 -6.24 -26.67 13.31
N VAL A 33 -7.51 -26.70 13.71
CA VAL A 33 -8.51 -25.71 13.27
C VAL A 33 -8.17 -24.30 13.80
N LEU A 34 -7.75 -24.18 15.06
CA LEU A 34 -7.36 -22.88 15.64
C LEU A 34 -6.15 -22.27 14.92
N ALA A 35 -5.15 -23.09 14.56
CA ALA A 35 -4.00 -22.64 13.78
C ALA A 35 -4.42 -22.11 12.40
N LEU A 36 -5.32 -22.82 11.71
CA LEU A 36 -5.86 -22.39 10.41
C LEU A 36 -6.66 -21.09 10.52
N GLN A 37 -7.48 -20.94 11.55
CA GLN A 37 -8.24 -19.70 11.79
C GLN A 37 -7.31 -18.51 11.98
N LYS A 38 -6.26 -18.65 12.83
CA LYS A 38 -5.28 -17.59 13.05
C LYS A 38 -4.54 -17.21 11.76
N ALA A 39 -4.06 -18.20 11.00
CA ALA A 39 -3.38 -17.95 9.73
C ALA A 39 -4.28 -17.23 8.72
N THR A 40 -5.56 -17.62 8.65
CA THR A 40 -6.55 -17.01 7.75
C THR A 40 -6.81 -15.55 8.10
N LEU A 41 -6.96 -15.22 9.39
CA LEU A 41 -7.18 -13.85 9.85
C LEU A 41 -5.99 -12.92 9.51
N ILE A 42 -4.77 -13.40 9.74
CA ILE A 42 -3.54 -12.65 9.41
C ILE A 42 -3.46 -12.44 7.89
N SER A 43 -3.72 -13.49 7.11
CA SER A 43 -3.69 -13.43 5.65
C SER A 43 -4.71 -12.42 5.10
N ASN A 44 -5.95 -12.46 5.59
CA ASN A 44 -7.00 -11.53 5.16
C ASN A 44 -6.67 -10.07 5.49
N THR A 45 -6.09 -9.82 6.66
CA THR A 45 -5.67 -8.47 7.06
C THR A 45 -4.56 -7.94 6.15
N ASN A 46 -3.55 -8.76 5.87
CA ASN A 46 -2.48 -8.39 4.96
C ASN A 46 -3.00 -8.16 3.52
N ALA A 47 -3.89 -9.01 3.03
CA ALA A 47 -4.51 -8.86 1.72
C ALA A 47 -5.33 -7.57 1.62
N ARG A 48 -6.10 -7.22 2.67
CA ARG A 48 -6.82 -5.95 2.76
C ARG A 48 -5.85 -4.76 2.68
N ASN A 49 -4.78 -4.76 3.47
CA ASN A 49 -3.83 -3.65 3.50
C ASN A 49 -3.13 -3.46 2.14
N ILE A 50 -2.78 -4.56 1.46
CA ILE A 50 -2.23 -4.51 0.11
C ILE A 50 -3.25 -3.93 -0.89
N ALA A 51 -4.52 -4.33 -0.81
CA ALA A 51 -5.56 -3.82 -1.70
C ALA A 51 -5.77 -2.30 -1.52
N ILE A 52 -5.84 -1.84 -0.27
CA ILE A 52 -5.97 -0.42 0.07
C ILE A 52 -4.73 0.36 -0.39
N ALA A 53 -3.52 -0.13 -0.09
CA ALA A 53 -2.28 0.52 -0.49
C ALA A 53 -2.13 0.65 -2.01
N ASN A 54 -2.56 -0.37 -2.78
CA ASN A 54 -2.61 -0.28 -4.24
C ASN A 54 -3.62 0.79 -4.71
N ASN A 55 -4.80 0.87 -4.10
CA ASN A 55 -5.79 1.89 -4.42
C ASN A 55 -5.23 3.31 -4.16
N ILE A 56 -4.63 3.53 -3.00
CA ILE A 56 -3.95 4.80 -2.66
C ILE A 56 -2.85 5.11 -3.69
N ALA A 57 -2.02 4.14 -4.05
CA ALA A 57 -0.95 4.34 -5.02
C ALA A 57 -1.47 4.73 -6.41
N MET A 58 -2.57 4.11 -6.85
CA MET A 58 -3.24 4.48 -8.11
C MET A 58 -3.84 5.88 -8.05
N THR A 59 -4.51 6.24 -6.95
CA THR A 59 -5.03 7.59 -6.71
C THR A 59 -3.92 8.63 -6.76
N TRP A 60 -2.77 8.35 -6.12
CA TRP A 60 -1.59 9.20 -6.19
C TRP A 60 -1.01 9.31 -7.61
N ALA A 61 -1.07 8.25 -8.41
CA ALA A 61 -0.64 8.34 -9.81
C ALA A 61 -1.53 9.29 -10.63
N GLU A 62 -2.85 9.24 -10.43
CA GLU A 62 -3.76 10.17 -11.11
C GLU A 62 -3.59 11.60 -10.61
N ARG A 63 -3.40 11.78 -9.30
CA ARG A 63 -3.08 13.09 -8.69
C ARG A 63 -1.85 13.73 -9.32
N LEU A 64 -0.78 12.96 -9.49
CA LEU A 64 0.43 13.46 -10.16
C LEU A 64 0.21 13.78 -11.64
N ARG A 65 -0.69 13.07 -12.33
CA ARG A 65 -1.07 13.41 -13.71
C ARG A 65 -1.92 14.67 -13.79
N VAL A 66 -2.81 14.90 -12.81
CA VAL A 66 -3.57 16.15 -12.70
C VAL A 66 -2.64 17.32 -12.42
N ASP A 67 -1.69 17.15 -11.50
CA ASP A 67 -0.65 18.15 -11.21
C ASP A 67 0.19 18.49 -12.45
N ALA A 68 0.45 17.49 -13.30
CA ALA A 68 1.15 17.67 -14.57
C ALA A 68 0.40 18.53 -15.61
N LEU A 69 -0.91 18.70 -15.47
CA LEU A 69 -1.67 19.60 -16.33
C LEU A 69 -1.24 21.06 -16.14
N GLN A 70 -0.74 21.40 -14.94
CA GLN A 70 -0.18 22.71 -14.62
C GLN A 70 1.28 22.83 -15.08
N TRP A 71 1.98 21.72 -15.30
CA TRP A 71 3.34 21.76 -15.82
C TRP A 71 3.35 22.15 -17.30
N ASN A 72 3.72 23.40 -17.58
CA ASN A 72 3.81 24.00 -18.90
C ASN A 72 5.13 24.79 -19.09
N GLU A 73 5.32 25.34 -20.29
CA GLU A 73 6.49 26.15 -20.66
C GLU A 73 6.09 27.44 -21.41
N PRO A 74 5.40 28.40 -20.75
CA PRO A 74 4.99 29.63 -21.41
C PRO A 74 6.23 30.36 -21.92
N ARG A 75 6.29 30.62 -23.23
CA ARG A 75 7.44 31.27 -23.90
C ARG A 75 8.78 30.54 -23.70
N ARG A 76 8.77 29.20 -23.57
CA ARG A 76 9.95 28.35 -23.34
C ARG A 76 10.65 28.57 -21.99
N VAL A 77 9.94 29.08 -20.99
CA VAL A 77 10.41 29.14 -19.61
C VAL A 77 9.71 28.04 -18.83
N PRO A 78 10.43 27.03 -18.29
CA PRO A 78 9.80 25.95 -17.51
C PRO A 78 9.14 26.47 -16.24
N ASP A 79 7.83 26.25 -16.11
CA ASP A 79 7.07 26.57 -14.89
C ASP A 79 6.73 25.30 -14.08
N LEU A 80 7.71 24.42 -14.00
CA LEU A 80 7.60 23.23 -13.16
C LEU A 80 7.56 23.61 -11.68
N ASP A 81 8.35 24.63 -11.31
CA ASP A 81 8.55 24.98 -9.91
C ASP A 81 7.51 25.97 -9.38
N GLY A 82 6.82 26.76 -10.21
CA GLY A 82 5.87 27.78 -9.76
C GLY A 82 4.44 27.27 -9.62
N ASP A 83 3.95 26.59 -10.66
CA ASP A 83 2.53 26.24 -10.77
C ASP A 83 2.18 24.84 -10.25
N THR A 84 3.10 23.87 -10.30
CA THR A 84 2.84 22.51 -9.81
C THR A 84 2.94 22.41 -8.30
N GLN A 85 2.14 21.53 -7.70
CA GLN A 85 2.10 21.31 -6.25
C GLN A 85 3.15 20.29 -5.80
N TRP A 86 3.20 19.13 -6.46
CA TRP A 86 4.07 18.03 -6.07
C TRP A 86 5.21 17.80 -7.06
N LEU A 87 5.01 18.04 -8.35
CA LEU A 87 6.07 17.84 -9.34
C LEU A 87 7.28 18.76 -9.12
N ARG A 88 7.09 19.94 -8.53
CA ARG A 88 8.17 20.84 -8.07
C ARG A 88 9.19 20.15 -7.13
N LEU A 89 8.78 19.06 -6.47
CA LEU A 89 9.69 18.25 -5.65
C LEU A 89 10.80 17.60 -6.49
N THR A 90 10.64 17.48 -7.82
CA THR A 90 11.75 17.03 -8.68
C THR A 90 12.94 17.99 -8.66
N SER A 91 12.72 19.27 -8.38
CA SER A 91 13.77 20.28 -8.26
C SER A 91 14.21 20.44 -6.81
N ALA A 92 13.26 20.45 -5.87
CA ALA A 92 13.55 20.66 -4.44
C ALA A 92 14.14 19.42 -3.73
N SER A 93 13.85 18.21 -4.22
CA SER A 93 14.31 16.94 -3.65
C SER A 93 14.54 15.92 -4.76
N PRO A 94 15.57 16.13 -5.61
CA PRO A 94 15.81 15.28 -6.76
C PRO A 94 16.17 13.86 -6.35
N PHE A 95 16.09 12.95 -7.32
CA PHE A 95 16.61 11.58 -7.19
C PHE A 95 18.02 11.58 -6.56
N PRO A 96 18.32 10.70 -5.59
CA PRO A 96 17.58 9.49 -5.20
C PRO A 96 16.57 9.66 -4.06
N ALA A 97 16.32 10.89 -3.60
CA ALA A 97 15.51 11.16 -2.42
C ALA A 97 14.08 10.64 -2.57
N LYS A 98 13.58 9.95 -1.55
CA LYS A 98 12.15 9.72 -1.35
C LYS A 98 11.69 10.77 -0.35
N VAL A 99 10.53 11.35 -0.58
CA VAL A 99 9.98 12.41 0.28
C VAL A 99 8.51 12.16 0.55
N THR A 100 8.05 12.58 1.73
CA THR A 100 6.61 12.68 2.02
C THR A 100 6.10 13.97 1.39
N PRO A 101 5.18 13.91 0.40
CA PRO A 101 4.60 15.11 -0.18
C PRO A 101 3.89 15.97 0.87
N THR A 102 3.84 17.28 0.67
CA THR A 102 2.99 18.14 1.50
C THR A 102 1.52 17.94 1.13
N PRO A 103 0.59 17.96 2.10
CA PRO A 103 -0.84 17.92 1.81
C PRO A 103 -1.29 19.16 1.04
N VAL A 104 -2.25 18.98 0.15
CA VAL A 104 -2.91 20.04 -0.62
C VAL A 104 -4.40 19.82 -0.50
N ASP A 105 -5.11 20.67 0.24
CA ASP A 105 -6.52 20.45 0.63
C ASP A 105 -7.46 20.15 -0.55
N ALA A 106 -7.18 20.70 -1.73
CA ALA A 106 -7.99 20.49 -2.93
C ALA A 106 -7.63 19.22 -3.74
N LEU A 107 -6.43 18.64 -3.54
CA LEU A 107 -5.92 17.54 -4.36
C LEU A 107 -5.71 16.24 -3.56
N GLY A 108 -5.27 16.37 -2.30
CA GLY A 108 -5.13 15.25 -1.37
C GLY A 108 -3.99 15.39 -0.37
N ALA A 109 -3.89 14.39 0.51
CA ALA A 109 -2.93 14.31 1.59
C ALA A 109 -2.06 13.03 1.51
N PRO A 110 -0.80 13.07 2.00
CA PRO A 110 0.10 11.92 2.00
C PRO A 110 -0.27 10.85 3.04
N SER A 111 -1.04 11.22 4.06
CA SER A 111 -1.53 10.35 5.12
C SER A 111 -2.94 9.89 4.80
N ALA A 112 -3.22 8.60 4.99
CA ALA A 112 -4.54 8.03 4.83
C ALA A 112 -4.93 7.12 6.00
N ASP A 113 -6.23 7.05 6.27
CA ASP A 113 -6.83 6.25 7.34
C ASP A 113 -6.89 4.75 6.99
N VAL A 114 -7.47 3.94 7.90
CA VAL A 114 -7.64 2.49 7.71
C VAL A 114 -8.55 2.11 6.53
N PHE A 115 -9.27 3.06 5.94
CA PHE A 115 -10.13 2.88 4.77
C PHE A 115 -9.47 3.40 3.48
N GLY A 116 -8.31 4.03 3.58
CA GLY A 116 -7.60 4.65 2.46
C GLY A 116 -8.10 6.06 2.11
N THR A 117 -8.83 6.70 3.02
CA THR A 117 -9.28 8.09 2.90
C THR A 117 -8.16 9.01 3.36
N ASP A 118 -7.91 10.07 2.61
CA ASP A 118 -6.90 11.08 2.97
C ASP A 118 -7.24 11.80 4.27
N ILE A 119 -6.26 11.86 5.17
CA ILE A 119 -6.33 12.59 6.44
C ILE A 119 -5.80 13.99 6.23
N HIS A 120 -6.66 14.98 6.41
CA HIS A 120 -6.33 16.41 6.27
C HIS A 120 -6.16 17.08 7.64
N LEU A 121 -5.65 18.31 7.64
CA LEU A 121 -5.45 19.06 8.87
C LEU A 121 -6.78 19.29 9.60
N GLY A 122 -6.85 18.88 10.87
CA GLY A 122 -8.05 18.96 11.69
C GLY A 122 -8.90 17.69 11.74
N ASP A 123 -8.55 16.66 10.96
CA ASP A 123 -9.10 15.32 11.13
C ASP A 123 -8.50 14.65 12.39
N THR A 124 -9.33 13.91 13.12
CA THR A 124 -8.95 13.14 14.32
C THR A 124 -8.59 11.68 14.01
N SER A 125 -8.66 11.28 12.74
CA SER A 125 -8.35 9.93 12.28
C SER A 125 -6.86 9.65 12.40
N GLU A 126 -6.53 8.42 12.82
CA GLU A 126 -5.14 7.98 12.93
C GLU A 126 -4.60 7.52 11.57
N PRO A 127 -3.38 7.92 11.18
CA PRO A 127 -2.75 7.49 9.94
C PRO A 127 -2.47 5.99 9.96
N ALA A 128 -3.03 5.27 8.98
CA ALA A 128 -2.75 3.84 8.77
C ALA A 128 -1.85 3.60 7.56
N PHE A 129 -1.86 4.53 6.59
CA PHE A 129 -1.02 4.50 5.41
C PHE A 129 -0.34 5.84 5.18
N CYS A 130 0.89 5.81 4.71
CA CYS A 130 1.64 7.00 4.31
C CYS A 130 2.19 6.83 2.89
N THR A 131 2.16 7.91 2.12
CA THR A 131 2.70 7.94 0.76
C THR A 131 4.03 8.67 0.73
N HIS A 132 5.02 8.03 0.11
CA HIS A 132 6.28 8.62 -0.28
C HIS A 132 6.35 8.70 -1.80
N VAL A 133 6.91 9.80 -2.31
CA VAL A 133 7.18 9.98 -3.74
C VAL A 133 8.66 10.15 -3.98
N ARG A 134 9.09 9.76 -5.17
CA ARG A 134 10.44 10.03 -5.69
C ARG A 134 10.33 10.34 -7.17
N PHE A 135 10.97 11.43 -7.58
CA PHE A 135 10.99 11.85 -8.98
C PHE A 135 12.37 11.65 -9.57
N ARG A 136 12.40 11.23 -10.83
CA ARG A 136 13.63 11.12 -11.63
C ARG A 136 13.41 11.78 -12.98
N GLN A 137 14.11 12.89 -13.20
CA GLN A 137 14.33 13.42 -14.54
C GLN A 137 15.38 12.54 -15.24
N PHE A 138 15.18 12.30 -16.53
CA PHE A 138 16.18 11.62 -17.34
C PHE A 138 17.16 12.64 -17.89
N THR A 139 18.38 12.59 -17.37
CA THR A 139 19.48 13.44 -17.79
C THR A 139 20.62 12.60 -18.34
N ASP A 140 21.36 13.17 -19.28
CA ASP A 140 22.63 12.63 -19.75
C ASP A 140 23.64 12.66 -18.59
N PRO A 141 24.28 11.53 -18.24
CA PRO A 141 25.24 11.47 -17.14
C PRO A 141 26.52 12.29 -17.38
N VAL A 142 26.85 12.64 -18.63
CA VAL A 142 28.07 13.38 -18.99
C VAL A 142 27.80 14.87 -19.07
N SER A 143 26.74 15.27 -19.79
CA SER A 143 26.42 16.68 -20.03
C SER A 143 25.45 17.29 -18.99
N GLY A 144 24.77 16.46 -18.20
CA GLY A 144 23.72 16.89 -17.27
C GLY A 144 22.46 17.42 -17.97
N THR A 145 22.42 17.40 -19.31
CA THR A 145 21.28 17.87 -20.09
C THR A 145 20.10 16.93 -19.96
N ARG A 146 18.87 17.46 -20.02
CA ARG A 146 17.65 16.66 -19.98
C ARG A 146 17.49 15.93 -21.33
N LEU A 147 17.47 14.59 -21.29
CA LEU A 147 17.25 13.76 -22.48
C LEU A 147 15.80 13.81 -22.93
N TRP A 148 14.88 13.85 -21.96
CA TRP A 148 13.46 14.06 -22.18
C TRP A 148 13.00 15.21 -21.30
N GLU A 149 12.86 16.40 -21.89
CA GLU A 149 12.46 17.61 -21.17
C GLU A 149 11.03 17.53 -20.65
N SER A 150 10.15 16.84 -21.39
CA SER A 150 8.72 16.74 -21.11
C SER A 150 8.28 15.50 -20.33
N LEU A 151 9.23 14.68 -19.82
CA LEU A 151 8.92 13.44 -19.11
C LEU A 151 9.65 13.34 -17.77
N ILE A 152 8.89 13.11 -16.71
CA ILE A 152 9.39 12.78 -15.38
C ILE A 152 8.93 11.36 -15.02
N ARG A 153 9.84 10.53 -14.50
CA ARG A 153 9.46 9.26 -13.86
C ARG A 153 9.12 9.55 -12.40
N ALA A 154 7.89 9.20 -12.01
CA ALA A 154 7.46 9.26 -10.63
C ALA A 154 7.37 7.84 -10.04
N GLU A 155 7.96 7.66 -8.88
CA GLU A 155 7.86 6.44 -8.08
C GLU A 155 7.09 6.75 -6.81
N ILE A 156 5.99 6.03 -6.63
CA ILE A 156 5.05 6.18 -5.53
C ILE A 156 5.20 4.95 -4.66
N ARG A 157 5.36 5.17 -3.36
CA ARG A 157 5.47 4.11 -2.36
C ARG A 157 4.46 4.37 -1.27
N VAL A 158 3.53 3.43 -1.08
CA VAL A 158 2.56 3.49 0.03
C VAL A 158 3.01 2.50 1.09
N ILE A 159 3.12 2.97 2.32
CA ILE A 159 3.65 2.20 3.45
C ILE A 159 2.65 2.12 4.60
N TRP A 160 2.75 1.06 5.40
CA TRP A 160 1.94 0.85 6.61
C TRP A 160 2.70 0.01 7.63
N GLU A 161 2.25 0.02 8.89
CA GLU A 161 2.76 -0.85 9.95
C GLU A 161 2.12 -2.25 9.88
N ARG A 162 2.94 -3.32 9.80
CA ARG A 162 2.44 -4.70 9.69
C ARG A 162 1.75 -5.19 10.96
N ASN A 163 2.05 -4.59 12.11
CA ASN A 163 1.43 -4.92 13.39
C ASN A 163 0.01 -4.32 13.55
N GLY A 164 -0.42 -3.46 12.61
CA GLY A 164 -1.74 -2.82 12.63
C GLY A 164 -1.82 -1.54 13.49
N ASN A 165 -0.71 -1.07 14.04
CA ASN A 165 -0.65 0.22 14.74
C ASN A 165 -0.74 1.38 13.74
N PRO A 166 -1.15 2.58 14.20
CA PRO A 166 -0.96 3.79 13.44
C PRO A 166 0.51 4.00 13.04
N ILE A 167 0.73 4.55 11.85
CA ILE A 167 2.04 4.84 11.30
C ILE A 167 2.32 6.34 11.35
N ASP A 168 3.52 6.71 11.81
CA ASP A 168 3.98 8.09 11.73
C ASP A 168 4.46 8.40 10.30
N CYS A 169 3.74 9.28 9.58
CA CYS A 169 4.10 9.67 8.22
C CYS A 169 5.33 10.59 8.12
N THR A 170 5.91 11.00 9.25
CA THR A 170 7.19 11.72 9.30
C THR A 170 8.40 10.78 9.36
N VAL A 171 8.17 9.47 9.45
CA VAL A 171 9.24 8.47 9.47
C VAL A 171 10.16 8.60 8.26
N ASP A 172 11.48 8.55 8.50
CA ASP A 172 12.46 8.63 7.42
C ASP A 172 12.25 7.50 6.41
N PRO A 173 12.05 7.83 5.11
CA PRO A 173 12.01 6.88 4.02
C PRO A 173 13.10 5.81 4.01
N VAL A 174 14.31 6.13 4.47
CA VAL A 174 15.45 5.21 4.56
C VAL A 174 15.28 4.23 5.72
N PHE A 175 14.78 4.70 6.87
CA PHE A 175 14.49 3.85 8.02
C PHE A 175 13.44 2.78 7.66
N VAL A 176 12.42 3.15 6.90
CA VAL A 176 11.39 2.21 6.43
C VAL A 176 11.99 1.11 5.55
N ASP A 177 12.92 1.46 4.65
CA ASP A 177 13.58 0.48 3.77
C ASP A 177 14.48 -0.51 4.53
N GLN A 178 15.00 -0.10 5.69
CA GLN A 178 15.85 -0.94 6.55
C GLN A 178 15.05 -1.92 7.43
N HIS A 179 13.73 -1.75 7.57
CA HIS A 179 12.88 -2.55 8.47
C HIS A 179 11.69 -3.21 7.74
N PRO A 180 11.92 -4.08 6.74
CA PRO A 180 10.85 -4.73 5.96
C PRO A 180 9.95 -5.68 6.78
N GLU A 181 10.42 -6.13 7.94
CA GLU A 181 9.67 -6.95 8.91
C GLU A 181 8.63 -6.14 9.69
N ARG A 182 8.88 -4.84 9.86
CA ARG A 182 7.97 -3.92 10.56
C ARG A 182 7.00 -3.26 9.57
N PHE A 183 7.50 -2.78 8.44
CA PHE A 183 6.70 -2.04 7.47
C PHE A 183 6.29 -2.90 6.27
N GLY A 184 5.03 -2.74 5.87
CA GLY A 184 4.56 -3.15 4.56
C GLY A 184 4.74 -2.00 3.58
N ALA A 185 5.04 -2.32 2.32
CA ALA A 185 5.16 -1.33 1.27
C ALA A 185 4.62 -1.87 -0.06
N VAL A 186 3.92 -1.02 -0.80
CA VAL A 186 3.57 -1.21 -2.21
C VAL A 186 4.25 -0.11 -3.01
N TYR A 187 4.77 -0.49 -4.17
CA TYR A 187 5.45 0.41 -5.08
C TYR A 187 4.69 0.48 -6.40
N LEU A 188 4.49 1.70 -6.90
CA LEU A 188 3.93 1.97 -8.21
C LEU A 188 4.83 2.99 -8.92
N THR A 189 5.20 2.70 -10.16
CA THR A 189 5.99 3.62 -10.99
C THR A 189 5.12 4.10 -12.14
N THR A 190 5.11 5.40 -12.40
CA THR A 190 4.38 6.02 -13.51
C THR A 190 5.24 7.07 -14.21
N GLY A 191 4.95 7.33 -15.48
CA GLY A 191 5.49 8.46 -16.22
C GLY A 191 4.52 9.63 -16.16
N VAL A 192 5.04 10.83 -15.93
CA VAL A 192 4.28 12.08 -15.91
C VAL A 192 4.79 12.97 -17.03
N LEU A 193 3.88 13.41 -17.90
CA LEU A 193 4.21 14.18 -19.10
C LEU A 193 3.80 15.65 -18.93
N ARG A 194 4.63 16.55 -19.47
CA ARG A 194 4.33 17.99 -19.56
C ARG A 194 3.09 18.24 -20.41
N ASN A 195 2.29 19.22 -20.01
CA ASN A 195 1.21 19.74 -20.83
C ASN A 195 1.76 20.58 -21.99
N THR A 196 1.50 20.16 -23.24
CA THR A 196 1.98 20.84 -24.46
C THR A 196 0.88 21.59 -25.22
N SER A 197 -0.31 21.75 -24.61
CA SER A 197 -1.44 22.40 -25.27
C SER A 197 -1.19 23.88 -25.63
N GLU A 198 -0.31 24.57 -24.90
CA GLU A 198 0.02 25.99 -25.14
C GLU A 198 1.13 26.22 -26.18
N ASP A 199 1.93 25.21 -26.53
CA ASP A 199 3.06 25.33 -27.47
C ASP A 199 2.66 25.42 -28.96
N ARG A 200 1.36 25.32 -29.27
CA ARG A 200 0.84 25.32 -30.67
C ARG A 200 0.42 26.70 -31.21
N ARG A 201 0.87 27.81 -30.61
CA ARG A 201 0.60 29.17 -31.12
C ARG A 201 1.84 29.85 -31.67
#